data_AF-A0A2V5TXE0-F1
#
_entry.id   AF-A0A2V5TXE0-F1
#
_cell.length_a   1.000
_cell.length_b   1.000
_cell.length_c   1.000
_cell.angle_alpha   90.00
_cell.angle_beta   90.00
_cell.angle_gamma   90.00
#
_symmetry.space_group_name_H-M   'P 1'
#
loop_
_entity.id
_entity.type
_entity.pdbx_description
1 polymer ?
#
loop_
_entity_poly.entity_id
_entity_poly.type
_entity_poly.pdbx_seq_one_letter_code
_entity_poly.pdbx_strand_id
1 'polypeptide(L)' 'VEGYDPASNTWTTKAPMLTARYYLAAAEVGGKIYAIGGASSSGASLNVVEAYTPGPRSTGYILFKN' A
#
# COMPACT_ATOMS: atom_id res chain seq x y z
N VAL A 1 -6.57 -1.35 1.86
CA VAL A 1 -5.61 -1.35 0.72
C VAL A 1 -6.25 -2.14 -0.39
N GLU A 2 -6.15 -1.68 -1.63
CA GLU A 2 -6.74 -2.37 -2.78
C GLU A 2 -5.64 -2.78 -3.77
N GLY A 3 -5.79 -3.96 -4.36
CA GLY A 3 -4.92 -4.43 -5.45
C GLY A 3 -5.69 -4.47 -6.76
N TYR A 4 -5.11 -3.91 -7.81
CA TYR A 4 -5.69 -3.91 -9.15
C TYR A 4 -5.08 -5.03 -10.00
N ASP A 5 -5.93 -5.85 -10.60
CA ASP A 5 -5.54 -6.84 -11.60
C ASP A 5 -5.87 -6.33 -13.01
N PRO A 6 -4.87 -5.98 -13.85
CA PRO A 6 -5.11 -5.49 -15.20
C PRO A 6 -5.64 -6.58 -16.15
N ALA A 7 -5.44 -7.86 -15.87
CA ALA A 7 -5.90 -8.95 -16.74
C ALA A 7 -7.42 -9.11 -16.67
N SER A 8 -7.99 -8.95 -15.48
CA SER A 8 -9.44 -8.99 -15.25
C SER A 8 -10.08 -7.60 -15.16
N ASN A 9 -9.29 -6.53 -15.14
CA ASN A 9 -9.75 -5.16 -14.90
C ASN A 9 -10.59 -5.04 -13.62
N THR A 10 -10.12 -5.67 -12.54
CA THR A 10 -10.84 -5.70 -11.26
C THR A 10 -9.98 -5.22 -10.11
N TRP A 11 -10.66 -4.71 -9.10
CA TRP A 11 -10.08 -4.32 -7.82
C TRP A 11 -10.41 -5.37 -6.77
N THR A 12 -9.45 -5.67 -5.90
CA THR A 12 -9.63 -6.63 -4.80
C THR A 12 -9.09 -6.08 -3.50
N THR A 13 -9.90 -6.21 -2.44
CA THR A 13 -9.49 -5.80 -1.09
C THR A 13 -8.34 -6.67 -0.61
N LYS A 14 -7.29 -6.00 -0.11
CA LYS A 14 -6.11 -6.63 0.49
C LYS A 14 -6.08 -6.37 1.99
N ALA A 15 -5.11 -6.98 2.67
CA ALA A 15 -4.86 -6.70 4.08
C ALA A 15 -4.73 -5.18 4.31
N PRO A 16 -5.34 -4.63 5.37
CA PRO A 16 -5.23 -3.22 5.68
C PRO A 16 -3.79 -2.86 6.07
N MET A 17 -3.44 -1.57 5.97
CA MET A 17 -2.26 -1.04 6.64
C MET A 17 -2.47 -1.11 8.16
N LEU A 18 -1.39 -1.32 8.92
CA LEU A 18 -1.45 -1.38 10.38
C LEU A 18 -1.66 0.03 10.96
N THR A 19 -1.05 1.03 10.33
CA THR A 19 -1.21 2.44 10.66
C THR A 19 -1.99 3.15 9.57
N ALA A 20 -3.14 3.71 9.93
CA ALA A 20 -3.90 4.59 9.06
C ALA A 20 -3.05 5.83 8.72
N ARG A 21 -2.89 6.12 7.43
CA ARG A 21 -2.04 7.19 6.92
C ARG A 21 -2.55 7.73 5.59
N TYR A 22 -2.25 8.99 5.30
CA TYR A 22 -2.40 9.62 4.00
C TYR A 22 -1.13 10.42 3.62
N TYR A 23 -0.99 10.86 2.37
CA TYR A 23 0.21 11.54 1.84
C TYR A 23 1.54 10.81 2.08
N LEU A 24 1.51 9.47 2.07
CA LEU A 24 2.69 8.63 2.19
C LEU A 24 3.51 8.59 0.88
N ALA A 25 4.78 8.21 0.99
CA ALA A 25 5.53 7.69 -0.15
C ALA A 25 5.40 6.17 -0.23
N ALA A 26 5.48 5.60 -1.44
CA ALA A 26 5.48 4.16 -1.65
C ALA A 26 6.54 3.70 -2.67
N ALA A 27 7.16 2.55 -2.43
CA ALA A 27 8.14 1.94 -3.33
C ALA A 27 8.08 0.41 -3.28
N GLU A 28 8.38 -0.25 -4.41
CA GLU A 28 8.58 -1.70 -4.48
C GLU A 28 10.08 -2.00 -4.41
N VAL A 29 10.47 -2.95 -3.54
CA VAL A 29 11.84 -3.45 -3.42
C VAL A 29 11.81 -4.94 -3.07
N GLY A 30 12.32 -5.78 -3.97
CA GLY A 30 12.50 -7.22 -3.72
C GLY A 30 11.18 -7.97 -3.53
N GLY A 31 10.14 -7.61 -4.27
CA GLY A 31 8.81 -8.20 -4.20
C GLY A 31 8.01 -7.76 -2.97
N LYS A 32 8.42 -6.69 -2.29
CA LYS A 32 7.70 -6.08 -1.17
C LYS A 32 7.38 -4.64 -1.49
N ILE A 33 6.24 -4.17 -1.02
CA ILE A 33 5.82 -2.77 -1.16
C ILE A 33 5.98 -2.09 0.19
N TYR A 34 6.69 -0.98 0.21
CA TYR A 34 6.97 -0.19 1.39
C TYR A 34 6.11 1.06 1.39
N ALA A 35 5.37 1.28 2.48
CA ALA A 35 4.65 2.50 2.79
C ALA A 35 5.50 3.32 3.78
N ILE A 36 6.01 4.47 3.34
CA ILE A 36 7.01 5.27 4.07
C ILE A 36 6.36 6.59 4.52
N GLY A 37 6.34 6.83 5.83
CA GLY A 37 5.86 8.07 6.42
C GLY A 37 4.38 8.35 6.15
N GLY A 38 4.05 9.61 5.86
CA GLY A 38 2.69 10.11 5.70
C GLY A 38 2.20 10.87 6.94
N ALA A 39 0.91 11.16 6.98
CA ALA A 39 0.25 11.83 8.09
C ALA A 39 -0.90 10.98 8.66
N SER A 40 -1.09 11.03 9.97
CA SER A 40 -2.25 10.46 10.66
C SER A 40 -3.48 11.34 10.44
N SER A 41 -4.67 10.86 10.81
CA SER A 41 -5.92 11.64 10.76
C SER A 41 -5.89 12.96 11.54
N SER A 42 -4.99 13.12 12.51
CA SER A 42 -4.79 14.38 13.24
C SER A 42 -3.82 15.35 12.56
N GLY A 43 -3.27 14.98 11.40
CA GLY A 43 -2.24 15.74 10.68
C GLY A 43 -0.82 15.54 11.21
N ALA A 44 -0.63 14.68 12.21
CA ALA A 44 0.69 14.38 12.74
C ALA A 44 1.52 13.58 11.73
N SER A 45 2.78 13.98 11.52
CA SER A 45 3.70 13.23 10.67
C SER A 45 4.04 11.87 11.28
N LEU A 46 4.05 10.83 10.44
CA LEU A 46 4.39 9.48 10.81
C LEU A 46 5.87 9.20 10.53
N ASN A 47 6.57 8.62 11.50
CA ASN A 47 7.96 8.17 11.41
C ASN A 47 8.07 6.64 11.28
N VAL A 48 7.02 5.99 10.74
CA VAL A 48 6.92 4.54 10.61
C VAL A 48 6.93 4.10 9.14
N VAL A 49 7.64 3.01 8.87
CA VAL A 49 7.64 2.30 7.58
C VAL A 49 6.93 0.96 7.76
N GLU A 50 5.98 0.67 6.87
CA GLU A 50 5.31 -0.63 6.80
C GLU A 50 5.64 -1.34 5.50
N ALA A 51 5.82 -2.65 5.55
CA ALA A 51 6.07 -3.48 4.37
C ALA A 51 4.93 -4.46 4.14
N TYR A 52 4.41 -4.49 2.92
CA TYR A 52 3.42 -5.46 2.47
C TYR A 52 4.08 -6.45 1.52
N THR A 53 3.83 -7.74 1.72
CA THR A 53 4.26 -8.80 0.79
C THR A 53 3.05 -9.22 -0.03
N PRO A 54 2.96 -8.82 -1.32
CA PRO A 54 1.92 -9.32 -2.20
C PRO A 54 2.03 -10.83 -2.38
N GLY A 55 0.89 -11.51 -2.52
CA GLY A 55 0.89 -12.93 -2.85
C GLY A 55 1.53 -13.22 -4.22
N PRO A 56 1.83 -14.50 -4.53
CA PRO A 56 2.57 -14.94 -5.72
C PRO A 56 1.93 -14.60 -7.08
N ARG A 57 0.77 -13.94 -7.11
CA ARG A 57 0.07 -13.45 -8.32
C ARG A 57 0.01 -11.93 -8.40
N SER A 58 1.05 -11.24 -7.96
CA SER A 58 1.16 -9.79 -8.11
C SER A 58 1.85 -9.41 -9.42
N THR A 59 1.29 -9.87 -10.54
CA THR A 59 1.55 -9.27 -11.86
C THR A 59 0.78 -7.96 -12.06
N GLY A 60 0.07 -7.48 -11.04
CA GLY A 60 -0.73 -6.25 -11.03
C GLY A 60 -0.22 -5.21 -10.03
N TYR A 61 -0.57 -3.95 -10.28
CA TYR A 61 -0.19 -2.81 -9.44
C TYR A 61 -1.03 -2.77 -8.16
N ILE A 62 -0.39 -2.51 -7.01
CA ILE A 62 -1.10 -2.19 -5.76
C ILE A 62 -1.15 -0.67 -5.64
N LEU A 63 -2.36 -0.14 -5.47
CA LEU A 63 -2.60 1.29 -5.40
C LEU A 63 -3.11 1.63 -4.00
N PHE A 64 -2.39 2.51 -3.31
CA PHE A 64 -2.84 3.12 -2.06
C PHE A 64 -3.77 4.27 -2.43
N LYS A 65 -5.09 4.10 -2.29
CA LYS A 65 -6.04 5.20 -2.46
C LYS A 65 -6.11 6.00 -1.15
N ASN A 66 -6.07 7.34 -1.28
CA ASN A 66 -6.38 8.31 -0.22
C ASN A 66 -7.89 8.32 0.06
#